data_AF-A0A354IFE4-F1
#
_entry.id   AF-A0A354IFE4-F1
#
_cell.length_a   1.000
_cell.length_b   1.000
_cell.length_c   1.000
_cell.angle_alpha   90.00
_cell.angle_beta   90.00
_cell.angle_gamma   90.00
#
_symmetry.space_group_name_H-M   'P 1'
#
loop_
_entity.id
_entity.type
_entity.pdbx_description
1 polymer ?
#
loop_
_entity_poly.entity_id
_entity_poly.type
_entity_poly.pdbx_seq_one_letter_code
_entity_poly.pdbx_strand_id
1 'polypeptide(L)' 'MMKNKKAAFALFVALFFVFWNILDYLYATFITRSGYQFSAIGDMSIPLVAAIMIGYFICLRKSKD' A
#
# COMPACT_ATOMS: atom_id res chain seq x y z
N MET A 1 -16.72 -7.10 14.39
CA MET A 1 -15.39 -7.17 15.05
C MET A 1 -14.59 -8.28 14.38
N MET A 2 -13.67 -7.96 13.45
CA MET A 2 -12.90 -9.00 12.74
C MET A 2 -12.05 -9.79 13.73
N LYS A 3 -12.28 -11.11 13.83
CA LYS A 3 -11.56 -12.01 14.74
C LYS A 3 -10.04 -12.01 14.51
N ASN A 4 -9.59 -11.77 13.28
CA ASN A 4 -8.17 -11.84 12.90
C ASN A 4 -7.64 -10.49 12.39
N LYS A 5 -7.41 -9.53 13.30
CA LYS A 5 -6.85 -8.20 12.99
C LYS A 5 -5.51 -8.26 12.25
N LYS A 6 -4.68 -9.27 12.55
CA LYS A 6 -3.40 -9.51 11.86
C LYS A 6 -3.60 -9.92 10.39
N ALA A 7 -4.59 -10.77 10.11
CA ALA A 7 -4.94 -11.15 8.74
C ALA A 7 -5.53 -9.97 7.96
N ALA A 8 -6.34 -9.14 8.61
CA ALA A 8 -6.87 -7.90 8.02
C ALA A 8 -5.75 -6.92 7.66
N PHE A 9 -4.76 -6.77 8.54
CA PHE A 9 -3.59 -5.93 8.29
C PHE A 9 -2.73 -6.47 7.14
N ALA A 10 -2.48 -7.78 7.09
CA ALA A 10 -1.74 -8.39 5.99
C ALA A 10 -2.46 -8.22 4.64
N LEU A 11 -3.78 -8.43 4.60
CA LEU A 11 -4.60 -8.19 3.41
C LEU A 11 -4.60 -6.72 3.00
N PHE A 12 -4.66 -5.80 3.96
CA PHE A 12 -4.56 -4.37 3.69
C PHE A 12 -3.23 -4.01 3.04
N VAL A 13 -2.11 -4.51 3.56
CA VAL A 13 -0.78 -4.25 2.99
C VAL A 13 -0.70 -4.81 1.57
N ALA A 14 -1.16 -6.04 1.33
CA ALA A 14 -1.16 -6.64 0.00
C ALA A 14 -2.00 -5.85 -1.01
N LEU A 15 -3.22 -5.44 -0.62
CA LEU A 15 -4.08 -4.61 -1.46
C LEU A 15 -3.47 -3.22 -1.73
N PHE A 16 -2.81 -2.63 -0.72
CA PHE A 16 -2.15 -1.35 -0.87
C PHE A 16 -1.02 -1.42 -1.90
N PHE A 17 -0.24 -2.50 -1.93
CA PHE A 17 0.80 -2.71 -2.95
C PHE A 17 0.23 -2.79 -4.36
N VAL A 18 -0.88 -3.52 -4.54
CA VAL A 18 -1.55 -3.63 -5.84
C VAL A 18 -2.07 -2.26 -6.27
N PHE A 19 -2.74 -1.55 -5.37
CA PHE A 19 -3.24 -0.20 -5.62
C PHE A 19 -2.11 0.78 -5.97
N TRP A 20 -1.00 0.72 -5.25
CA TRP A 20 0.17 1.56 -5.51
C TRP A 20 0.78 1.29 -6.88
N ASN A 21 0.93 0.02 -7.27
CA ASN A 21 1.44 -0.33 -8.60
C ASN A 21 0.55 0.21 -9.71
N ILE A 22 -0.78 0.16 -9.54
CA ILE A 22 -1.71 0.75 -10.51
C ILE A 22 -1.52 2.27 -10.57
N LEU A 23 -1.39 2.94 -9.42
CA LEU A 23 -1.15 4.37 -9.35
C LEU A 23 0.17 4.77 -10.01
N ASP A 24 1.24 4.02 -9.76
CA ASP A 24 2.56 4.27 -10.30
C ASP A 24 2.59 4.09 -11.83
N TYR A 25 1.93 3.03 -12.32
CA TYR A 25 1.70 2.84 -13.75
C TYR A 25 0.92 4.01 -14.38
N LEU A 26 -0.16 4.46 -13.73
CA LEU A 26 -0.95 5.61 -14.20
C LEU A 26 -0.11 6.89 -14.18
N TYR A 27 0.67 7.11 -13.13
CA TYR A 27 1.55 8.27 -13.01
C TYR A 27 2.59 8.29 -14.13
N ALA A 28 3.27 7.16 -14.35
CA ALA A 28 4.25 7.01 -15.42
C ALA A 28 3.65 7.25 -16.81
N THR A 29 2.45 6.70 -17.04
CA THR A 29 1.78 6.75 -18.35
C THR A 29 1.21 8.14 -18.65
N PHE A 30 0.53 8.77 -17.69
CA PHE A 30 -0.25 9.98 -17.93
C PHE A 30 0.47 11.27 -17.55
N ILE A 31 1.31 11.25 -16.51
CA ILE A 31 1.94 12.46 -15.97
C ILE A 31 3.35 12.64 -16.53
N THR A 32 4.25 11.68 -16.28
CA THR A 32 5.64 11.80 -16.74
C THR A 32 5.83 11.39 -18.20
N ARG A 33 4.87 10.67 -18.80
CA ARG A 33 4.95 10.11 -20.17
C ARG A 33 6.25 9.35 -20.42
N SER A 34 6.84 8.81 -19.36
CA SER A 34 8.07 8.04 -19.39
C SER A 34 7.73 6.55 -19.53
N GLY A 35 8.58 5.78 -20.21
CA GLY A 35 8.44 4.33 -20.20
C GLY A 35 8.47 3.81 -18.76
N TYR A 36 7.40 3.17 -18.31
CA TYR A 36 7.31 2.60 -16.98
C TYR A 36 8.45 1.58 -16.77
N GLN A 37 9.32 1.84 -15.81
CA GLN A 37 10.35 0.90 -15.38
C GLN A 37 10.10 0.53 -13.94
N PHE A 38 9.61 -0.69 -13.74
CA PHE A 38 9.35 -1.21 -12.40
C PHE A 38 10.67 -1.45 -11.64
N SER A 39 10.94 -0.66 -10.60
CA SER A 39 12.05 -0.91 -9.67
C SER A 39 11.52 -1.41 -8.33
N ALA A 40 11.56 -2.73 -8.13
CA ALA A 40 11.03 -3.38 -6.93
C ALA A 40 11.67 -2.90 -5.60
N ILE A 41 12.89 -2.36 -5.63
CA ILE A 41 13.61 -1.95 -4.41
C ILE A 41 13.43 -0.44 -4.13
N GLY A 42 13.42 0.40 -5.17
CA GLY A 42 13.20 1.84 -5.02
C GLY A 42 11.74 2.19 -4.78
N ASP A 43 10.85 1.64 -5.62
CA ASP A 43 9.46 2.11 -5.74
C ASP A 43 8.53 1.45 -4.72
N MET A 44 8.95 0.34 -4.10
CA MET A 44 8.15 -0.38 -3.09
C MET A 44 8.39 0.09 -1.66
N SER A 45 9.45 0.84 -1.39
CA SER A 45 9.79 1.29 -0.03
C SER A 45 8.76 2.29 0.52
N ILE A 46 8.39 3.29 -0.29
CA ILE A 46 7.39 4.32 0.02
C ILE A 46 6.01 3.71 0.29
N PRO A 47 5.42 2.88 -0.60
CA PRO A 47 4.12 2.29 -0.34
C PRO A 47 4.11 1.33 0.84
N LEU A 48 5.21 0.61 1.09
CA LEU A 48 5.30 -0.27 2.26
C LEU A 48 5.17 0.53 3.56
N VAL A 49 5.92 1.63 3.71
CA VAL A 49 5.87 2.49 4.89
C VAL A 49 4.48 3.12 5.03
N ALA A 50 3.89 3.61 3.94
CA ALA A 50 2.54 4.17 3.94
C ALA A 50 1.47 3.13 4.35
N ALA A 51 1.55 1.91 3.80
CA ALA A 51 0.64 0.82 4.13
C ALA A 51 0.73 0.42 5.61
N ILE A 52 1.94 0.35 6.17
CA ILE A 52 2.15 0.03 7.58
C ILE A 52 1.54 1.11 8.48
N MET A 53 1.80 2.39 8.18
CA MET A 53 1.26 3.51 8.97
C MET A 53 -0.27 3.57 8.92
N ILE A 54 -0.86 3.53 7.73
CA ILE A 54 -2.32 3.60 7.54
C ILE A 54 -2.99 2.36 8.14
N GLY A 55 -2.44 1.16 7.87
CA GLY A 55 -2.95 -0.10 8.42
C GLY A 55 -2.89 -0.14 9.94
N TYR A 56 -1.86 0.45 10.56
CA TYR A 56 -1.78 0.56 12.02
C TYR A 56 -2.92 1.44 12.57
N PHE A 57 -3.17 2.61 11.97
CA PHE A 57 -4.26 3.48 12.41
C PHE A 57 -5.65 2.86 12.21
N ILE A 58 -5.89 2.22 11.07
CA ILE A 58 -7.20 1.68 10.71
C ILE A 58 -7.48 0.37 11.44
N CYS A 59 -6.54 -0.58 11.42
CA CYS A 59 -6.79 -1.94 11.92
C CYS A 59 -6.38 -2.15 13.38
N LEU A 60 -5.35 -1.46 13.88
CA LEU A 60 -4.79 -1.69 15.22
C LEU A 60 -5.19 -0.60 16.23
N ARG A 61 -5.15 0.69 15.85
CA ARG A 61 -5.51 1.79 16.77
C ARG A 61 -7.01 1.87 17.05
N LYS A 62 -7.86 1.75 16.03
CA LYS A 62 -9.33 1.82 16.17
C LYS A 62 -9.96 0.72 17.02
N SER A 63 -9.16 -0.24 17.48
CA SER A 63 -9.63 -1.31 18.36
C SER A 63 -9.51 -0.99 19.85
N LYS A 64 -8.91 0.14 20.24
CA LYS A 64 -8.73 0.51 21.65
C LYS A 64 -9.84 1.40 22.21
N ASP A 65 -10.77 1.86 21.36
CA ASP A 65 -11.99 2.56 21.76
C ASP A 65 -13.18 1.60 21.69
#